data_AF-A0A9D8LGF7-F1
#
_entry.id   AF-A0A9D8LGF7-F1
#
_cell.length_a   1.000
_cell.length_b   1.000
_cell.length_c   1.000
_cell.angle_alpha   90.00
_cell.angle_beta   90.00
_cell.angle_gamma   90.00
#
_symmetry.space_group_name_H-M   'P 1'
#
loop_
_entity.id
_entity.type
_entity.pdbx_description
1 polymer ?
#
loop_
_entity_poly.entity_id
_entity_poly.type
_entity_poly.pdbx_seq_one_letter_code
_entity_poly.pdbx_strand_id
1 'polypeptide(L)'
;HEAIGDQLTCVFVDHGLMRLGEAEQVVTLFRDHYNIPLVHVEAEELFLSELAKCGADPEAKRKTIGRLFIEVFDAEAAKLGGADFLAQGTLYPDVIESVSFSGGPSVTIKSHHNVGGLPERMKMKLVEPLRELFKDEVRVLGRELGLPEAFVGRHPFPGPGLAIRCPGEITKEKLDILRKADAIYLDEIRKAGLYDVIWQAFAVLLPVRTVGVMGDYRTYDHVCALRAVTSVDGMTADFYPYDMAFLGRTATRIINEVKGINRVVYDVTSKPPGTIEWE
;
A
#
# COMPACT_ATOMS: atom_id res chain seq x y z
N HIS A 1 -20.32 3.83 -10.40
CA HIS A 1 -21.66 3.98 -9.83
C HIS A 1 -22.48 4.95 -10.66
N GLU A 2 -22.04 6.20 -10.85
CA GLU A 2 -22.68 7.21 -11.72
C GLU A 2 -23.26 6.66 -13.05
N ALA A 3 -22.49 5.83 -13.77
CA ALA A 3 -22.90 5.33 -15.08
C ALA A 3 -23.93 4.18 -15.06
N ILE A 4 -23.94 3.33 -14.03
CA ILE A 4 -24.68 2.04 -14.03
C ILE A 4 -25.48 1.77 -12.74
N GLY A 5 -25.47 2.71 -11.80
CA GLY A 5 -26.21 2.63 -10.53
C GLY A 5 -25.98 1.32 -9.78
N ASP A 6 -27.09 0.64 -9.50
CA ASP A 6 -27.18 -0.58 -8.68
C ASP A 6 -26.67 -1.85 -9.39
N GLN A 7 -26.27 -1.75 -10.66
CA GLN A 7 -25.59 -2.87 -11.35
C GLN A 7 -24.14 -3.05 -10.87
N LEU A 8 -23.61 -2.09 -10.11
CA LEU A 8 -22.28 -2.15 -9.51
C LEU A 8 -22.36 -2.75 -8.10
N THR A 9 -21.63 -3.84 -7.89
CA THR A 9 -21.30 -4.34 -6.56
C THR A 9 -19.83 -4.14 -6.29
N CYS A 10 -19.49 -3.48 -5.18
CA CYS A 10 -18.11 -3.32 -4.75
C CYS A 10 -17.76 -4.41 -3.73
N VAL A 11 -16.60 -5.05 -3.91
CA VAL A 11 -16.05 -6.00 -2.95
C VAL A 11 -14.75 -5.40 -2.40
N PHE A 12 -14.67 -5.25 -1.09
CA PHE A 12 -13.47 -4.81 -0.39
C PHE A 12 -12.93 -5.95 0.47
N VAL A 13 -11.78 -6.49 0.05
CA VAL A 13 -11.07 -7.57 0.75
C VAL A 13 -10.08 -6.96 1.72
N ASP A 14 -10.40 -6.98 3.02
CA ASP A 14 -9.45 -6.65 4.07
C ASP A 14 -8.54 -7.86 4.33
N HIS A 15 -7.43 -7.91 3.59
CA HIS A 15 -6.41 -8.93 3.71
C HIS A 15 -5.49 -8.73 4.92
N GLY A 16 -5.73 -7.74 5.78
CA GLY A 16 -4.94 -7.52 6.99
C GLY A 16 -3.51 -7.05 6.72
N LEU A 17 -3.24 -6.40 5.59
CA LEU A 17 -1.96 -5.76 5.27
C LEU A 17 -2.12 -4.26 4.98
N MET A 18 -3.25 -3.69 5.38
CA MET A 18 -3.59 -2.27 5.20
C MET A 18 -3.06 -1.40 6.35
N ARG A 19 -3.07 -0.08 6.17
CA ARG A 19 -2.68 0.90 7.20
C ARG A 19 -3.65 0.86 8.38
N LEU A 20 -3.22 1.46 9.50
CA LEU A 20 -4.05 1.57 10.70
C LEU A 20 -5.36 2.31 10.40
N GLY A 21 -6.50 1.67 10.70
CA GLY A 21 -7.83 2.24 10.51
C GLY A 21 -8.27 2.40 9.04
N GLU A 22 -7.52 1.85 8.07
CA GLU A 22 -7.82 2.05 6.66
C GLU A 22 -9.11 1.34 6.23
N ALA A 23 -9.33 0.10 6.68
CA ALA A 23 -10.55 -0.65 6.38
C ALA A 23 -11.81 0.07 6.89
N GLU A 24 -11.77 0.54 8.15
CA GLU A 24 -12.85 1.32 8.74
C GLU A 24 -13.14 2.59 7.93
N GLN A 25 -12.10 3.34 7.55
CA GLN A 25 -12.25 4.55 6.74
C GLN A 25 -12.88 4.26 5.36
N VAL A 26 -12.51 3.15 4.71
CA VAL A 26 -13.11 2.73 3.43
C VAL A 26 -14.58 2.37 3.62
N VAL A 27 -14.92 1.56 4.63
CA VAL A 27 -16.30 1.16 4.91
C VAL A 27 -17.17 2.38 5.23
N THR A 28 -16.67 3.30 6.07
CA THR A 28 -17.36 4.56 6.39
C THR A 28 -17.54 5.43 5.15
N LEU A 29 -16.53 5.54 4.27
CA LEU A 29 -16.66 6.31 3.02
C LEU A 29 -17.80 5.77 2.14
N PHE A 30 -17.83 4.46 1.90
CA PHE A 30 -18.85 3.86 1.03
C PHE A 30 -20.25 3.96 1.64
N ARG A 31 -20.37 3.74 2.95
CA ARG A 31 -21.63 3.82 3.69
C ARG A 31 -22.18 5.25 3.75
N ASP A 32 -21.35 6.20 4.16
CA ASP A 32 -21.82 7.53 4.56
C ASP A 32 -21.82 8.52 3.40
N HIS A 33 -20.97 8.34 2.39
CA HIS A 33 -20.84 9.28 1.27
C HIS A 33 -21.41 8.79 -0.05
N TYR A 34 -21.40 7.48 -0.32
CA TYR A 34 -21.73 6.97 -1.65
C TYR A 34 -23.00 6.13 -1.72
N ASN A 35 -23.56 5.63 -0.60
CA ASN A 35 -24.69 4.69 -0.60
C ASN A 35 -24.52 3.56 -1.64
N ILE A 36 -23.27 3.17 -1.93
CA ILE A 36 -22.92 2.11 -2.87
C ILE A 36 -22.88 0.79 -2.10
N PRO A 37 -23.50 -0.29 -2.60
CA PRO A 37 -23.36 -1.62 -2.01
C PRO A 37 -21.89 -2.04 -1.93
N LEU A 38 -21.40 -2.19 -0.69
CA LEU A 38 -20.05 -2.65 -0.39
C LEU A 38 -20.10 -3.96 0.39
N VAL A 39 -19.56 -5.03 -0.20
CA VAL A 39 -19.29 -6.29 0.48
C VAL A 39 -17.91 -6.17 1.13
N HIS A 40 -17.88 -6.03 2.45
CA HIS A 40 -16.65 -6.04 3.24
C HIS A 40 -16.29 -7.47 3.65
N VAL A 41 -15.11 -7.93 3.25
CA VAL A 41 -14.64 -9.30 3.42
C VAL A 41 -13.42 -9.29 4.33
N GLU A 42 -13.57 -9.79 5.56
CA GLU A 42 -12.48 -9.92 6.51
C GLU A 42 -11.68 -11.19 6.19
N ALA A 43 -10.46 -11.02 5.66
CA ALA A 43 -9.60 -12.12 5.21
C ALA A 43 -8.21 -12.14 5.90
N GLU A 44 -7.99 -11.33 6.94
CA GLU A 44 -6.70 -11.22 7.63
C GLU A 44 -6.12 -12.58 8.05
N GLU A 45 -6.91 -13.43 8.73
CA GLU A 45 -6.42 -14.72 9.23
C GLU A 45 -5.95 -15.64 8.09
N LEU A 46 -6.69 -15.67 6.98
CA LEU A 46 -6.33 -16.43 5.79
C LEU A 46 -5.00 -15.95 5.20
N PHE A 47 -4.85 -14.65 4.99
CA PHE A 47 -3.63 -14.09 4.40
C PHE A 47 -2.42 -14.26 5.30
N LEU A 48 -2.56 -14.02 6.61
CA LEU A 48 -1.44 -14.16 7.55
C LEU A 48 -1.00 -15.62 7.72
N SER A 49 -1.93 -16.56 7.75
CA SER A 49 -1.60 -18.00 7.88
C SER A 49 -0.88 -18.54 6.66
N GLU A 50 -1.21 -18.06 5.46
CA GLU A 50 -0.52 -18.43 4.22
C GLU A 50 0.84 -17.72 4.08
N LEU A 51 0.93 -16.44 4.45
CA LEU A 51 2.19 -15.68 4.44
C LEU A 51 3.22 -16.26 5.41
N ALA A 52 2.80 -16.81 6.54
CA ALA A 52 3.68 -17.51 7.47
C ALA A 52 4.39 -18.71 6.82
N LYS A 53 3.85 -19.27 5.73
CA LYS A 53 4.44 -20.39 4.97
C LYS A 53 5.45 -19.92 3.92
N CYS A 54 5.50 -18.63 3.58
CA CYS A 54 6.37 -18.08 2.54
C CYS A 54 7.81 -17.79 3.01
N GLY A 55 8.06 -17.76 4.32
CA GLY A 55 9.36 -17.36 4.86
C GLY A 55 9.70 -15.90 4.53
N ALA A 56 10.94 -15.65 4.12
CA ALA A 56 11.48 -14.31 3.89
C ALA A 56 11.52 -13.87 2.42
N ASP A 57 11.08 -14.70 1.47
CA ASP A 57 11.19 -14.40 0.03
C ASP A 57 10.14 -13.36 -0.42
N PRO A 58 10.55 -12.17 -0.90
CA PRO A 58 9.62 -11.12 -1.34
C PRO A 58 8.71 -11.56 -2.48
N GLU A 59 9.23 -12.33 -3.44
CA GLU A 59 8.48 -12.79 -4.60
C GLU A 59 7.41 -13.82 -4.20
N ALA A 60 7.74 -14.76 -3.31
CA ALA A 60 6.75 -15.67 -2.73
C ALA A 60 5.63 -14.90 -2.00
N LYS A 61 5.96 -13.87 -1.20
CA LYS A 61 4.96 -13.02 -0.53
C LYS A 61 4.03 -12.36 -1.56
N ARG A 62 4.59 -11.73 -2.59
CA ARG A 62 3.83 -11.06 -3.66
C ARG A 62 2.90 -12.02 -4.39
N LYS A 63 3.39 -13.20 -4.78
CA LYS A 63 2.58 -14.24 -5.47
C LYS A 63 1.46 -14.78 -4.59
N THR A 64 1.74 -15.05 -3.31
CA THR A 64 0.73 -15.54 -2.36
C THR A 64 -0.37 -14.52 -2.14
N ILE A 65 -0.03 -13.25 -1.92
CA ILE A 65 -1.03 -12.17 -1.75
C ILE A 65 -1.88 -12.03 -3.01
N GLY A 66 -1.23 -12.01 -4.18
CA GLY A 66 -1.93 -11.90 -5.47
C GLY A 66 -2.95 -13.02 -5.67
N ARG A 67 -2.50 -14.27 -5.49
CA ARG A 67 -3.34 -15.47 -5.60
C ARG A 67 -4.52 -15.44 -4.62
N LEU A 68 -4.27 -15.20 -3.33
CA LEU A 68 -5.32 -15.20 -2.31
C LEU A 68 -6.34 -14.10 -2.52
N PHE A 69 -5.90 -12.93 -2.97
CA PHE A 69 -6.81 -11.82 -3.29
C PHE A 69 -7.81 -12.23 -4.38
N ILE A 70 -7.32 -12.86 -5.44
CA ILE A 70 -8.18 -13.34 -6.52
C ILE A 70 -9.10 -14.47 -6.04
N GLU A 71 -8.59 -15.44 -5.28
CA GLU A 71 -9.40 -16.55 -4.76
C GLU A 71 -10.54 -16.06 -3.86
N VAL A 72 -10.26 -15.10 -2.96
CA VAL A 72 -11.28 -14.50 -2.10
C VAL A 72 -12.26 -13.68 -2.91
N PHE A 73 -11.77 -12.86 -3.85
CA PHE A 73 -12.64 -12.06 -4.73
C PHE A 73 -13.59 -12.93 -5.56
N ASP A 74 -13.08 -13.99 -6.19
CA ASP A 74 -13.88 -14.91 -7.01
C ASP A 74 -14.90 -15.67 -6.16
N ALA A 75 -14.54 -16.07 -4.94
CA ALA A 75 -15.46 -16.72 -4.01
C ALA A 75 -16.64 -15.80 -3.63
N GLU A 76 -16.37 -14.52 -3.42
CA GLU A 76 -17.41 -13.53 -3.10
C GLU A 76 -18.26 -13.16 -4.33
N ALA A 77 -17.64 -12.98 -5.49
CA ALA A 77 -18.35 -12.74 -6.74
C ALA A 77 -19.31 -13.91 -7.06
N ALA A 78 -18.90 -15.15 -6.80
CA ALA A 78 -19.75 -16.33 -7.00
C ALA A 78 -20.97 -16.36 -6.07
N LYS A 79 -20.82 -15.93 -4.80
CA LYS A 79 -21.94 -15.84 -3.84
C LYS A 79 -23.00 -14.82 -4.28
N LEU A 80 -22.59 -13.79 -5.02
CA LEU A 80 -23.46 -12.74 -5.56
C LEU A 80 -24.19 -13.15 -6.85
N GLY A 81 -24.08 -14.42 -7.27
CA GLY A 81 -24.67 -14.91 -8.53
C GLY A 81 -23.74 -14.80 -9.74
N GLY A 82 -22.49 -14.38 -9.54
CA GLY A 82 -21.51 -14.14 -10.59
C GLY A 82 -21.52 -12.70 -11.11
N ALA A 83 -20.55 -12.39 -11.97
CA ALA A 83 -20.45 -11.12 -12.66
C ALA A 83 -19.99 -11.36 -14.10
N ASP A 84 -20.52 -10.57 -15.05
CA ASP A 84 -20.07 -10.58 -16.45
C ASP A 84 -18.86 -9.68 -16.68
N PHE A 85 -18.70 -8.66 -15.83
CA PHE A 85 -17.68 -7.62 -15.96
C PHE A 85 -16.88 -7.43 -14.68
N LEU A 86 -15.59 -7.14 -14.84
CA LEU A 86 -14.69 -6.71 -13.77
C LEU A 86 -14.18 -5.30 -14.09
N ALA A 87 -14.47 -4.34 -13.22
CA ALA A 87 -13.94 -2.99 -13.34
C ALA A 87 -12.53 -2.89 -12.72
N GLN A 88 -11.58 -2.30 -13.44
CA GLN A 88 -10.23 -2.02 -12.93
C GLN A 88 -9.87 -0.55 -13.11
N GLY A 89 -9.21 0.02 -12.10
CA GLY A 89 -8.72 1.40 -12.12
C GLY A 89 -7.38 1.59 -12.84
N THR A 90 -7.08 0.77 -13.86
CA THR A 90 -5.84 0.84 -14.65
C THR A 90 -5.66 2.24 -15.23
N LEU A 91 -4.47 2.82 -15.09
CA LEU A 91 -4.15 4.17 -15.58
C LEU A 91 -3.31 4.14 -16.86
N TYR A 92 -3.20 5.28 -17.54
CA TYR A 92 -2.42 5.40 -18.77
C TYR A 92 -0.93 5.01 -18.60
N PRO A 93 -0.23 5.39 -17.50
CA PRO A 93 1.13 4.92 -17.23
C PRO A 93 1.25 3.38 -17.16
N ASP A 94 0.24 2.68 -16.65
CA ASP A 94 0.28 1.22 -16.54
C ASP A 94 0.18 0.54 -17.92
N VAL A 95 -0.55 1.17 -18.86
CA VAL A 95 -0.69 0.68 -20.23
C VAL A 95 0.61 0.85 -21.02
N ILE A 96 1.27 2.01 -20.92
CA ILE A 96 2.52 2.24 -21.67
C ILE A 96 3.65 1.35 -21.16
N GLU A 97 3.70 1.06 -19.86
CA GLU A 97 4.70 0.16 -19.26
C GLU A 97 4.49 -1.30 -19.68
N SER A 98 3.24 -1.75 -19.83
CA SER A 98 2.92 -3.13 -20.24
C SER A 98 3.13 -3.40 -21.73
N VAL A 99 3.18 -2.37 -22.57
CA VAL A 99 3.26 -2.50 -24.04
C VAL A 99 4.70 -2.43 -24.57
N SER A 100 5.74 -2.43 -23.72
CA SER A 100 7.16 -2.23 -24.06
C SER A 100 7.55 -2.71 -25.47
N PHE A 101 7.48 -1.78 -26.42
CA PHE A 101 7.71 -1.93 -27.84
C PHE A 101 9.16 -1.53 -28.09
N SER A 102 10.14 -2.42 -27.84
CA SER A 102 11.52 -2.38 -28.36
C SER A 102 12.36 -3.47 -27.69
N GLY A 103 12.91 -4.41 -28.47
CA GLY A 103 13.65 -5.59 -28.00
C GLY A 103 15.02 -5.32 -27.39
N GLY A 104 15.08 -4.60 -26.27
CA GLY A 104 16.23 -4.57 -25.36
C GLY A 104 16.05 -5.56 -24.21
N PRO A 105 17.13 -5.97 -23.50
CA PRO A 105 17.05 -6.92 -22.39
C PRO A 105 16.51 -6.20 -21.14
N SER A 106 15.27 -5.71 -21.19
CA SER A 106 14.57 -5.34 -19.97
C SER A 106 14.12 -6.63 -19.31
N VAL A 107 14.95 -7.14 -18.40
CA VAL A 107 14.60 -8.19 -17.44
C VAL A 107 13.27 -7.80 -16.82
N THR A 108 12.18 -8.39 -17.30
CA THR A 108 10.77 -8.25 -16.88
C THR A 108 10.59 -7.25 -15.73
N ILE A 109 10.76 -5.95 -16.02
CA ILE A 109 10.73 -4.91 -15.01
C ILE A 109 9.25 -4.69 -14.75
N LYS A 110 8.76 -5.32 -13.68
CA LYS A 110 7.39 -5.37 -13.15
C LYS A 110 6.56 -6.59 -13.58
N SER A 111 6.55 -7.60 -12.71
CA SER A 111 5.44 -8.54 -12.56
C SER A 111 4.22 -7.78 -12.00
N HIS A 112 3.49 -7.07 -12.86
CA HIS A 112 2.13 -6.53 -12.67
C HIS A 112 1.81 -5.95 -11.26
N HIS A 113 2.04 -4.64 -11.12
CA HIS A 113 2.01 -3.90 -9.86
C HIS A 113 0.65 -3.79 -9.14
N ASN A 114 -0.44 -4.34 -9.67
CA ASN A 114 -1.78 -4.14 -9.11
C ASN A 114 -2.48 -5.47 -8.76
N VAL A 115 -1.80 -6.34 -8.00
CA VAL A 115 -2.18 -7.74 -7.69
C VAL A 115 -1.52 -8.65 -8.73
N GLY A 116 -0.57 -9.48 -8.28
CA GLY A 116 0.22 -10.33 -9.15
C GLY A 116 -0.67 -11.16 -10.08
N GLY A 117 -0.62 -10.86 -11.38
CA GLY A 117 -1.23 -11.58 -12.50
C GLY A 117 -2.67 -12.06 -12.27
N LEU A 118 -3.64 -11.40 -12.91
CA LEU A 118 -4.97 -11.99 -13.11
C LEU A 118 -4.81 -13.43 -13.64
N PRO A 119 -5.68 -14.39 -13.26
CA PRO A 119 -5.56 -15.77 -13.71
C PRO A 119 -5.51 -15.83 -15.24
N GLU A 120 -4.76 -16.78 -15.81
CA GLU A 120 -4.68 -16.99 -17.27
C GLU A 120 -6.08 -17.17 -17.91
N ARG A 121 -7.09 -17.56 -17.12
CA ARG A 121 -8.49 -17.63 -17.52
C ARG A 121 -9.36 -16.81 -16.58
N MET A 122 -9.55 -15.55 -16.92
CA MET A 122 -10.58 -14.69 -16.35
C MET A 122 -11.97 -15.08 -16.90
N LYS A 123 -12.94 -15.28 -16.01
CA LYS A 123 -14.35 -15.54 -16.39
C LYS A 123 -15.12 -14.27 -16.74
N MET A 124 -14.58 -13.10 -16.40
CA MET A 124 -15.20 -11.77 -16.54
C MET A 124 -14.54 -10.95 -17.65
N LYS A 125 -15.31 -10.07 -18.30
CA LYS A 125 -14.82 -9.07 -19.24
C LYS A 125 -14.27 -7.85 -18.49
N LEU A 126 -13.10 -7.34 -18.87
CA LEU A 126 -12.51 -6.17 -18.22
C LEU A 126 -13.16 -4.86 -18.67
N VAL A 127 -13.35 -3.93 -17.73
CA VAL A 127 -13.77 -2.55 -17.97
C VAL A 127 -12.77 -1.62 -17.27
N GLU A 128 -12.03 -0.83 -18.04
CA GLU A 128 -10.92 0.01 -17.53
C GLU A 128 -11.24 1.50 -17.78
N PRO A 129 -12.11 2.14 -16.97
CA PRO A 129 -12.60 3.49 -17.26
C PRO A 129 -11.54 4.60 -17.11
N LEU A 130 -10.42 4.33 -16.44
CA LEU A 130 -9.36 5.33 -16.19
C LEU A 130 -8.14 5.16 -17.11
N ARG A 131 -8.25 4.27 -18.10
CA ARG A 131 -7.13 3.79 -18.93
C ARG A 131 -6.40 4.90 -19.69
N GLU A 132 -7.08 5.99 -19.99
CA GLU A 132 -6.54 7.11 -20.77
C GLU A 132 -6.08 8.29 -19.90
N LEU A 133 -6.14 8.15 -18.57
CA LEU A 133 -5.85 9.23 -17.64
C LEU A 133 -4.50 9.06 -16.91
N PHE A 134 -3.82 10.18 -16.68
CA PHE A 134 -2.71 10.31 -15.75
C PHE A 134 -3.20 10.46 -14.30
N LYS A 135 -2.28 10.32 -13.34
CA LYS A 135 -2.62 10.28 -11.91
C LYS A 135 -3.18 11.60 -11.38
N ASP A 136 -2.67 12.71 -11.88
CA ASP A 136 -3.16 14.06 -11.61
C ASP A 136 -4.57 14.27 -12.16
N GLU A 137 -4.86 13.81 -13.36
CA GLU A 137 -6.21 13.85 -13.97
C GLU A 137 -7.21 13.00 -13.18
N VAL A 138 -6.82 11.81 -12.72
CA VAL A 138 -7.65 10.97 -11.85
C VAL A 138 -7.98 11.67 -10.53
N ARG A 139 -7.05 12.49 -9.99
CA ARG A 139 -7.34 13.29 -8.80
C ARG A 139 -8.35 14.40 -9.08
N VAL A 140 -8.26 15.07 -10.23
CA VAL A 140 -9.26 16.06 -10.65
C VAL A 140 -10.63 15.40 -10.80
N LEU A 141 -10.71 14.28 -11.53
CA LEU A 141 -11.93 13.51 -11.70
C LEU A 141 -12.52 13.08 -10.35
N GLY A 142 -11.68 12.63 -9.42
CA GLY A 142 -12.14 12.24 -8.08
C GLY A 142 -12.84 13.39 -7.34
N ARG A 143 -12.32 14.62 -7.45
CA ARG A 143 -12.94 15.81 -6.85
C ARG A 143 -14.26 16.17 -7.52
N GLU A 144 -14.34 16.07 -8.85
CA GLU A 144 -15.59 16.29 -9.60
C GLU A 144 -16.67 15.26 -9.22
N LEU A 145 -16.26 14.02 -8.92
CA LEU A 145 -17.13 12.96 -8.40
C LEU A 145 -17.43 13.08 -6.89
N GLY A 146 -17.02 14.18 -6.25
CA GLY A 146 -17.32 14.47 -4.85
C GLY A 146 -16.50 13.67 -3.82
N LEU A 147 -15.39 13.02 -4.22
CA LEU A 147 -14.54 12.31 -3.26
C LEU A 147 -13.92 13.30 -2.27
N PRO A 148 -13.90 12.98 -0.95
CA PRO A 148 -13.24 13.84 0.03
C PRO A 148 -11.75 14.03 -0.29
N GLU A 149 -11.24 15.25 -0.09
CA GLU A 149 -9.83 15.57 -0.37
C GLU A 149 -8.86 14.63 0.37
N ALA A 150 -9.21 14.21 1.59
CA ALA A 150 -8.44 13.27 2.39
C ALA A 150 -8.30 11.86 1.76
N PHE A 151 -9.09 11.52 0.74
CA PHE A 151 -8.97 10.30 -0.07
C PHE A 151 -8.24 10.57 -1.39
N VAL A 152 -8.59 11.64 -2.08
CA VAL A 152 -7.98 12.03 -3.37
C VAL A 152 -6.48 12.33 -3.22
N GLY A 153 -6.11 13.03 -2.14
CA GLY A 153 -4.74 13.43 -1.84
C GLY A 153 -3.86 12.34 -1.24
N ARG A 154 -4.36 11.12 -1.02
CA ARG A 154 -3.56 10.05 -0.40
C ARG A 154 -2.34 9.70 -1.24
N HIS A 155 -1.22 9.50 -0.54
CA HIS A 155 -0.04 8.84 -1.11
C HIS A 155 -0.41 7.44 -1.62
N PRO A 156 0.23 6.99 -2.71
CA PRO A 156 0.01 5.64 -3.22
C PRO A 156 0.37 4.59 -2.16
N PHE A 157 -0.42 3.53 -2.14
CA PHE A 157 -0.22 2.37 -1.26
C PHE A 157 -0.15 1.11 -2.14
N PRO A 158 0.87 0.27 -1.97
CA PRO A 158 1.09 -0.89 -2.84
C PRO A 158 0.01 -1.96 -2.62
N GLY A 159 -0.32 -2.73 -3.66
CA GLY A 159 -1.28 -3.84 -3.56
C GLY A 159 -0.94 -4.88 -2.48
N PRO A 160 0.33 -5.35 -2.39
CA PRO A 160 0.80 -6.18 -1.27
C PRO A 160 0.80 -5.49 0.11
N GLY A 161 0.49 -4.20 0.16
CA GLY A 161 0.41 -3.39 1.37
C GLY A 161 1.68 -3.43 2.21
N LEU A 162 1.49 -3.59 3.52
CA LEU A 162 2.59 -3.62 4.49
C LEU A 162 3.52 -4.83 4.34
N ALA A 163 3.17 -5.87 3.56
CA ALA A 163 4.03 -7.05 3.41
C ALA A 163 5.37 -6.75 2.74
N ILE A 164 5.43 -5.73 1.86
CA ILE A 164 6.68 -5.27 1.21
C ILE A 164 7.37 -4.14 2.00
N ARG A 165 6.80 -3.74 3.13
CA ARG A 165 7.36 -2.78 4.09
C ARG A 165 7.77 -3.44 5.39
N CYS A 166 7.69 -4.76 5.46
CA CYS A 166 8.16 -5.57 6.58
C CYS A 166 9.06 -6.68 6.03
N PRO A 167 10.33 -6.36 5.69
CA PRO A 167 11.20 -7.34 5.08
C PRO A 167 11.41 -8.59 5.94
N GLY A 168 11.50 -9.73 5.28
CA GLY A 168 11.51 -11.03 5.93
C GLY A 168 10.10 -11.57 6.27
N GLU A 169 10.04 -12.44 7.28
CA GLU A 169 8.82 -13.14 7.70
C GLU A 169 7.77 -12.18 8.26
N ILE A 170 6.53 -12.32 7.79
CA ILE A 170 5.38 -11.52 8.19
C ILE A 170 4.65 -12.17 9.37
N THR A 171 4.44 -11.41 10.43
CA THR A 171 3.61 -11.81 11.57
C THR A 171 2.65 -10.68 11.94
N LYS A 172 1.51 -11.01 12.57
CA LYS A 172 0.54 -10.01 13.04
C LYS A 172 1.20 -8.97 13.96
N GLU A 173 2.05 -9.43 14.87
CA GLU A 173 2.79 -8.55 15.79
C GLU A 173 3.68 -7.53 15.05
N LYS A 174 4.45 -7.97 14.06
CA LYS A 174 5.29 -7.07 13.25
C LYS A 174 4.45 -6.07 12.46
N LEU A 175 3.33 -6.51 11.90
CA LEU A 175 2.41 -5.62 11.18
C LEU A 175 1.78 -4.60 12.10
N ASP A 176 1.40 -4.97 13.32
CA ASP A 176 0.83 -4.04 14.30
C ASP A 176 1.85 -3.00 14.78
N ILE A 177 3.11 -3.40 14.96
CA ILE A 177 4.22 -2.48 15.23
C ILE A 177 4.38 -1.49 14.06
N LEU A 178 4.45 -2.01 12.84
CA LEU A 178 4.63 -1.21 11.62
C LEU A 178 3.47 -0.24 11.40
N ARG A 179 2.21 -0.68 11.58
CA ARG A 179 1.02 0.19 11.48
C ARG A 179 1.09 1.38 12.40
N LYS A 180 1.51 1.18 13.65
CA LYS A 180 1.63 2.27 14.64
C LYS A 180 2.75 3.23 14.27
N ALA A 181 3.90 2.70 13.85
CA ALA A 181 5.03 3.53 13.42
C ALA A 181 4.68 4.36 12.17
N ASP A 182 4.04 3.76 11.17
CA ASP A 182 3.59 4.42 9.95
C ASP A 182 2.55 5.50 10.26
N ALA A 183 1.57 5.20 11.13
CA ALA A 183 0.56 6.18 11.55
C ALA A 183 1.18 7.40 12.25
N ILE A 184 2.12 7.21 13.16
CA ILE A 184 2.83 8.31 13.83
C ILE A 184 3.62 9.14 12.82
N TYR A 185 4.34 8.49 11.91
CA TYR A 185 5.14 9.17 10.91
C TYR A 185 4.28 10.03 9.97
N LEU A 186 3.19 9.45 9.46
CA LEU A 186 2.24 10.14 8.59
C LEU A 186 1.51 11.29 9.30
N ASP A 187 1.25 11.16 10.60
CA ASP A 187 0.68 12.22 11.45
C ASP A 187 1.68 13.39 11.64
N GLU A 188 2.95 13.11 11.94
CA GLU A 188 3.99 14.14 12.03
C GLU A 188 4.17 14.90 10.70
N ILE A 189 4.18 14.19 9.57
CA ILE A 189 4.24 14.81 8.22
C ILE A 189 3.06 15.76 8.00
N ARG A 190 1.84 15.36 8.38
CA ARG A 190 0.63 16.20 8.24
C ARG A 190 0.69 17.42 9.14
N LYS A 191 1.08 17.26 10.39
CA LYS A 191 1.25 18.37 11.35
C LYS A 191 2.28 19.39 10.87
N ALA A 192 3.30 18.93 10.13
CA ALA A 192 4.31 19.79 9.53
C ALA A 192 3.88 20.43 8.19
N GLY A 193 2.68 20.11 7.68
CA GLY A 193 2.20 20.61 6.38
C GLY A 193 2.97 20.07 5.17
N LEU A 194 3.67 18.95 5.33
CA LEU A 194 4.58 18.40 4.31
C LEU A 194 3.94 17.31 3.44
N TYR A 195 2.73 16.87 3.79
CA TYR A 195 2.12 15.68 3.16
C TYR A 195 1.94 15.83 1.65
N ASP A 196 1.46 17.00 1.20
CA ASP A 196 1.19 17.26 -0.22
C ASP A 196 2.46 17.62 -1.02
N VAL A 197 3.56 17.94 -0.33
CA VAL A 197 4.88 18.20 -0.94
C VAL A 197 5.60 16.89 -1.26
N ILE A 198 5.40 15.88 -0.42
CA ILE A 198 6.03 14.57 -0.55
C ILE A 198 5.21 13.69 -1.49
N TRP A 199 5.87 13.01 -2.42
CA TRP A 199 5.20 12.09 -3.35
C TRP A 199 4.67 10.84 -2.64
N GLN A 200 5.52 10.23 -1.82
CA GLN A 200 5.19 9.08 -1.02
C GLN A 200 6.06 9.05 0.24
N ALA A 201 5.44 8.79 1.39
CA ALA A 201 6.13 8.53 2.66
C ALA A 201 5.53 7.31 3.36
N PHE A 202 6.39 6.54 4.03
CA PHE A 202 6.01 5.37 4.81
C PHE A 202 7.13 4.89 5.75
N ALA A 203 6.75 4.12 6.75
CA ALA A 203 7.68 3.37 7.59
C ALA A 203 7.95 1.96 7.02
N VAL A 204 9.12 1.40 7.35
CA VAL A 204 9.53 0.03 7.06
C VAL A 204 10.06 -0.59 8.36
N LEU A 205 9.66 -1.82 8.70
CA LEU A 205 10.13 -2.53 9.89
C LEU A 205 11.21 -3.54 9.52
N LEU A 206 12.46 -3.30 9.93
CA LEU A 206 13.58 -4.13 9.50
C LEU A 206 13.67 -5.45 10.28
N PRO A 207 14.11 -6.55 9.63
CA PRO A 207 14.31 -7.85 10.27
C PRO A 207 15.60 -7.91 11.10
N VAL A 208 15.99 -6.80 11.70
CA VAL A 208 17.15 -6.69 12.59
C VAL A 208 16.70 -6.17 13.95
N ARG A 209 17.31 -6.70 15.01
CA ARG A 209 17.10 -6.24 16.37
C ARG A 209 18.34 -5.54 16.87
N THR A 210 18.16 -4.51 17.69
CA THR A 210 19.27 -3.73 18.25
C THR A 210 19.12 -3.54 19.74
N VAL A 211 20.25 -3.33 20.42
CA VAL A 211 20.24 -2.98 21.84
C VAL A 211 19.84 -1.51 21.98
N GLY A 212 18.96 -1.25 22.96
CA GLY A 212 18.58 0.08 23.41
C GLY A 212 18.60 0.15 24.94
N VAL A 213 18.52 1.37 25.46
CA VAL A 213 18.27 1.63 26.88
C VAL A 213 17.03 2.50 26.94
N MET A 214 15.96 1.97 27.54
CA MET A 214 14.67 2.66 27.66
C MET A 214 14.25 2.61 29.13
N GLY A 215 14.20 3.78 29.78
CA GLY A 215 14.18 3.85 31.24
C GLY A 215 15.47 3.27 31.83
N ASP A 216 15.33 2.41 32.84
CA ASP A 216 16.48 1.78 33.53
C ASP A 216 16.79 0.35 33.04
N TYR A 217 16.16 -0.11 31.94
CA TYR A 217 16.32 -1.47 31.42
C TYR A 217 16.90 -1.49 30.01
N ARG A 218 17.63 -2.57 29.69
CA ARG A 218 18.11 -2.85 28.33
C ARG A 218 16.96 -3.45 27.51
N THR A 219 16.81 -2.99 26.27
CA THR A 219 15.83 -3.52 25.31
C THR A 219 16.52 -4.17 24.12
N TYR A 220 15.82 -5.10 23.46
CA TYR A 220 16.26 -5.76 22.23
C TYR A 220 15.12 -5.81 21.21
N ASP A 221 14.92 -4.69 20.53
CA ASP A 221 13.77 -4.37 19.70
C ASP A 221 14.15 -4.07 18.25
N HIS A 222 13.14 -3.90 17.39
CA HIS A 222 13.31 -3.70 15.95
C HIS A 222 13.82 -2.31 15.59
N VAL A 223 14.41 -2.22 14.40
CA VAL A 223 14.74 -0.95 13.74
C VAL A 223 13.61 -0.56 12.79
N CYS A 224 13.16 0.69 12.88
CA CYS A 224 12.22 1.28 11.93
C CYS A 224 12.96 2.20 10.95
N ALA A 225 12.82 1.96 9.65
CA ALA A 225 13.31 2.87 8.62
C ALA A 225 12.17 3.78 8.15
N LEU A 226 12.45 5.07 8.06
CA LEU A 226 11.56 6.06 7.50
C LEU A 226 11.95 6.33 6.05
N ARG A 227 10.96 6.26 5.15
CA ARG A 227 11.13 6.58 3.72
C ARG A 227 10.25 7.76 3.37
N ALA A 228 10.80 8.73 2.65
CA ALA A 228 10.02 9.75 1.96
C ALA A 228 10.74 10.15 0.69
N VAL A 229 10.01 10.30 -0.40
CA VAL A 229 10.57 10.64 -1.70
C VAL A 229 9.79 11.77 -2.38
N THR A 230 10.48 12.51 -3.22
CA THR A 230 9.87 13.41 -4.21
C THR A 230 10.07 12.81 -5.59
N SER A 231 9.04 12.91 -6.42
CA SER A 231 9.03 12.35 -7.76
C SER A 231 7.96 13.03 -8.59
N VAL A 232 8.13 13.02 -9.91
CA VAL A 232 7.13 13.50 -10.87
C VAL A 232 6.21 12.35 -11.29
N ASP A 233 6.78 11.17 -11.54
CA ASP A 233 6.10 10.03 -12.18
C ASP A 233 6.40 8.67 -11.51
N GLY A 234 7.23 8.65 -10.46
CA GLY A 234 7.67 7.44 -9.78
C GLY A 234 8.77 6.65 -10.53
N MET A 235 9.18 7.06 -11.73
CA MET A 235 10.27 6.42 -12.49
C MET A 235 11.64 6.78 -11.92
N THR A 236 11.85 8.06 -11.60
CA THR A 236 13.00 8.57 -10.84
C THR A 236 12.53 9.28 -9.59
N ALA A 237 13.25 9.15 -8.48
CA ALA A 237 12.87 9.78 -7.22
C ALA A 237 14.07 10.12 -6.35
N ASP A 238 14.05 11.29 -5.73
CA ASP A 238 15.02 11.69 -4.72
C ASP A 238 14.41 11.58 -3.33
N PHE A 239 15.24 11.25 -2.34
CA PHE A 239 14.80 11.26 -0.94
C PHE A 239 14.39 12.67 -0.54
N TYR A 240 13.38 12.79 0.33
CA TYR A 240 12.93 14.09 0.81
C TYR A 240 13.89 14.63 1.88
N PRO A 241 14.55 15.80 1.68
CA PRO A 241 15.56 16.29 2.60
C PRO A 241 14.93 16.95 3.83
N TYR A 242 14.42 16.15 4.77
CA TYR A 242 13.89 16.65 6.03
C TYR A 242 14.95 17.41 6.84
N ASP A 243 14.49 18.41 7.60
CA ASP A 243 15.27 18.97 8.70
C ASP A 243 15.53 17.87 9.75
N MET A 244 16.77 17.78 10.25
CA MET A 244 17.14 16.89 11.34
C MET A 244 16.28 17.07 12.59
N ALA A 245 15.78 18.28 12.85
CA ALA A 245 14.85 18.55 13.94
C ALA A 245 13.50 17.84 13.75
N PHE A 246 12.99 17.75 12.51
CA PHE A 246 11.79 16.97 12.19
C PHE A 246 12.05 15.48 12.42
N LEU A 247 13.13 14.94 11.85
CA LEU A 247 13.49 13.53 12.01
C LEU A 247 13.68 13.15 13.48
N GLY A 248 14.35 14.00 14.27
CA GLY A 248 14.56 13.79 15.70
C GLY A 248 13.25 13.68 16.48
N ARG A 249 12.31 14.62 16.28
CA ARG A 249 11.00 14.60 16.95
C ARG A 249 10.18 13.37 16.58
N THR A 250 10.10 13.07 15.28
CA THR A 250 9.38 11.89 14.77
C THR A 250 9.97 10.60 15.33
N ALA A 251 11.30 10.47 15.32
CA ALA A 251 11.98 9.30 15.87
C ALA A 251 11.73 9.14 17.37
N THR A 252 11.82 10.21 18.16
CA THR A 252 11.51 10.19 19.60
C THR A 252 10.08 9.72 19.84
N ARG A 253 9.12 10.20 19.03
CA ARG A 253 7.72 9.83 19.18
C ARG A 253 7.48 8.35 18.86
N ILE A 254 8.05 7.84 17.76
CA ILE A 254 7.97 6.41 17.40
C ILE A 254 8.56 5.54 18.50
N ILE A 255 9.76 5.87 19.00
CA ILE A 255 10.45 5.07 20.04
C ILE A 255 9.65 5.06 21.36
N ASN A 256 9.04 6.18 21.74
CA ASN A 256 8.31 6.27 23.01
C ASN A 256 6.91 5.65 22.95
N GLU A 257 6.21 5.76 21.81
CA GLU A 257 4.82 5.32 21.68
C GLU A 257 4.67 3.89 21.12
N VAL A 258 5.66 3.38 20.37
CA VAL A 258 5.59 2.08 19.71
C VAL A 258 6.48 1.04 20.41
N LYS A 259 5.87 0.25 21.29
CA LYS A 259 6.52 -0.94 21.87
C LYS A 259 6.99 -1.88 20.75
N GLY A 260 8.26 -2.27 20.80
CA GLY A 260 8.89 -3.13 19.78
C GLY A 260 9.80 -2.38 18.81
N ILE A 261 9.96 -1.05 18.93
CA ILE A 261 10.97 -0.25 18.21
C ILE A 261 11.84 0.49 19.21
N ASN A 262 13.16 0.39 19.06
CA ASN A 262 14.12 1.17 19.87
C ASN A 262 15.14 1.95 19.04
N ARG A 263 15.02 1.89 17.71
CA ARG A 263 15.92 2.59 16.80
C ARG A 263 15.17 3.00 15.55
N VAL A 264 15.42 4.22 15.10
CA VAL A 264 14.84 4.77 13.88
C VAL A 264 15.97 5.24 12.96
N VAL A 265 15.84 4.96 11.66
CA VAL A 265 16.78 5.40 10.62
C VAL A 265 16.01 6.09 9.48
N TYR A 266 16.69 6.88 8.66
CA TYR A 266 16.10 7.54 7.50
C TYR A 266 16.81 7.10 6.21
N ASP A 267 16.05 6.75 5.18
CA ASP A 267 16.58 6.31 3.90
C ASP A 267 16.92 7.49 2.98
N VAL A 268 18.21 7.68 2.75
CA VAL A 268 18.78 8.76 1.91
C VAL A 268 19.18 8.28 0.51
N THR A 269 18.64 7.14 0.06
CA THR A 269 18.98 6.54 -1.25
C THR A 269 18.03 7.04 -2.34
N SER A 270 18.53 7.59 -3.43
CA SER A 270 17.75 7.93 -4.62
C SER A 270 17.32 6.69 -5.41
N LYS A 271 16.32 6.86 -6.28
CA LYS A 271 15.96 5.91 -7.34
C LYS A 271 16.39 6.52 -8.69
N PRO A 272 17.41 5.96 -9.38
CA PRO A 272 18.34 4.88 -8.97
C PRO A 272 19.42 5.34 -7.95
N PRO A 273 20.18 4.43 -7.27
CA PRO A 273 20.24 2.98 -7.47
C PRO A 273 19.21 2.18 -6.66
N GLY A 274 18.54 2.78 -5.69
CA GLY A 274 17.50 2.12 -4.91
C GLY A 274 16.15 2.08 -5.64
N THR A 275 15.16 1.50 -4.97
CA THR A 275 13.75 1.62 -5.31
C THR A 275 13.03 2.50 -4.28
N ILE A 276 11.74 2.81 -4.51
CA ILE A 276 10.97 3.57 -3.51
C ILE A 276 10.65 2.64 -2.33
N GLU A 277 9.97 1.51 -2.61
CA GLU A 277 9.71 0.43 -1.66
C GLU A 277 10.98 -0.42 -1.43
N TRP A 278 11.05 -1.13 -0.31
CA TRP A 278 12.24 -1.89 0.12
C TRP A 278 12.24 -3.37 -0.31
N GLU A 279 11.10 -3.85 -0.82
CA GLU A 279 10.86 -5.18 -1.41
C GLU A 279 9.86 -5.07 -2.56
#